data_AF-A0A3D0GYA6-F1
#
_entry.id   AF-A0A3D0GYA6-F1
#
_cell.length_a   1.000
_cell.length_b   1.000
_cell.length_c   1.000
_cell.angle_alpha   90.00
_cell.angle_beta   90.00
_cell.angle_gamma   90.00
#
_symmetry.space_group_name_H-M   'P 1'
#
loop_
_entity.id
_entity.type
_entity.pdbx_description
1 polymer ?
#
loop_
_entity_poly.entity_id
_entity_poly.type
_entity_poly.pdbx_seq_one_letter_code
_entity_poly.pdbx_strand_id
1 'polypeptide(L)'
;QILSIIIVILGAGVIAIPTGIISAGFVENYQSMQKAEARVRAKKIPTLLMDDPCPYSGSNIYSVEKSLNIQIVAIIRNSNVIIPSGRVILEKDDIVIYHPLAN
;
A
#
# COMPACT_ATOMS: atom_id res chain seq x y z
N GLN A 1 -43.75 17.31 -37.65
CA GLN A 1 -42.79 16.19 -37.73
C GLN A 1 -41.36 16.65 -37.46
N ILE A 2 -40.81 17.59 -38.24
CA ILE A 2 -39.44 18.13 -38.05
C ILE A 2 -39.21 18.69 -36.64
N LEU A 3 -40.15 19.47 -36.11
CA LEU A 3 -40.05 20.04 -34.75
C LEU A 3 -39.93 18.96 -33.66
N SER A 4 -40.66 17.85 -33.79
CA SER A 4 -40.64 16.74 -32.82
C SER A 4 -39.28 16.05 -32.78
N ILE A 5 -38.63 15.90 -33.94
CA ILE A 5 -37.29 15.32 -34.06
C ILE A 5 -36.27 16.21 -33.34
N ILE A 6 -36.37 17.52 -33.54
CA ILE A 6 -35.47 18.51 -32.91
C ILE A 6 -35.60 18.47 -31.38
N ILE A 7 -36.83 18.40 -30.85
CA ILE A 7 -37.09 18.35 -29.41
C ILE A 7 -36.52 17.07 -28.78
N VAL A 8 -36.62 15.92 -29.46
CA VAL A 8 -36.07 14.65 -28.96
C VAL A 8 -34.54 14.69 -28.87
N ILE A 9 -33.86 15.25 -29.88
CA ILE A 9 -32.40 15.38 -29.90
C ILE A 9 -31.93 16.35 -28.80
N LEU A 10 -32.61 17.48 -28.63
CA LEU A 10 -32.31 18.44 -27.56
C LEU A 10 -32.53 17.82 -26.17
N GLY A 11 -33.63 17.12 -25.95
CA GLY A 11 -33.91 16.44 -24.68
C GLY A 11 -32.86 15.38 -24.33
N ALA A 12 -32.44 14.58 -25.30
CA ALA A 12 -31.38 13.60 -25.12
C ALA A 12 -30.02 14.27 -24.80
N GLY A 13 -29.68 15.36 -25.50
CA GLY A 13 -28.43 16.10 -25.28
C GLY A 13 -28.32 16.74 -23.89
N VAL A 14 -29.42 17.32 -23.38
CA VAL A 14 -29.47 17.96 -22.05
C VAL A 14 -29.19 16.98 -20.92
N ILE A 15 -29.60 15.71 -21.07
CA ILE A 15 -29.38 14.68 -20.05
C ILE A 15 -28.00 14.03 -20.23
N ALA A 16 -27.59 13.76 -21.48
CA ALA A 16 -26.37 13.03 -21.77
C ALA A 16 -25.09 13.75 -21.30
N ILE A 17 -25.04 15.09 -21.41
CA ILE A 17 -23.87 15.90 -21.03
C ILE A 17 -23.59 15.82 -19.51
N PRO A 18 -24.52 16.16 -18.61
CA PRO A 18 -24.28 16.06 -17.18
C PRO A 18 -24.04 14.62 -16.73
N THR A 19 -24.77 13.63 -17.27
CA THR A 19 -24.50 12.22 -16.96
C THR A 19 -23.10 11.79 -17.40
N GLY A 20 -22.64 12.28 -18.56
CA GLY A 20 -21.31 12.00 -19.09
C GLY A 20 -20.22 12.60 -18.23
N ILE A 21 -20.36 13.87 -17.81
CA ILE A 21 -19.41 14.56 -16.94
C ILE A 21 -19.34 13.87 -15.56
N ILE A 22 -20.49 13.55 -14.97
CA ILE A 22 -20.56 12.85 -13.67
C ILE A 22 -19.91 11.46 -13.79
N SER A 23 -20.24 10.69 -14.83
CA SER A 23 -19.69 9.35 -15.05
C SER A 23 -18.18 9.38 -15.33
N ALA A 24 -17.68 10.36 -16.08
CA ALA A 24 -16.25 10.49 -16.36
C ALA A 24 -15.46 10.77 -15.07
N GLY A 25 -16.00 11.61 -14.18
CA GLY A 25 -15.40 11.86 -12.86
C GLY A 25 -15.31 10.59 -12.00
N PHE A 26 -16.35 9.74 -12.03
CA PHE A 26 -16.30 8.44 -11.35
C PHE A 26 -15.24 7.51 -11.93
N VAL A 27 -15.12 7.41 -13.26
CA VAL A 27 -14.11 6.56 -13.90
C VAL A 27 -12.69 7.00 -13.51
N GLU A 28 -12.41 8.30 -13.50
CA GLU A 28 -11.12 8.83 -13.07
C GLU A 28 -10.83 8.48 -11.60
N ASN A 29 -11.82 8.64 -10.72
CA ASN A 29 -11.69 8.29 -9.31
C ASN A 29 -11.45 6.79 -9.09
N TYR A 30 -12.16 5.92 -9.80
CA TYR A 30 -11.92 4.47 -9.71
C TYR A 30 -10.55 4.07 -10.26
N GLN A 31 -10.08 4.72 -11.32
CA GLN A 31 -8.73 4.49 -11.84
C GLN A 31 -7.64 5.00 -10.90
N SER A 32 -7.85 6.16 -10.26
CA SER A 32 -6.89 6.71 -9.30
C SER A 32 -6.78 5.83 -8.05
N MET A 33 -7.91 5.33 -7.54
CA MET A 33 -7.97 4.35 -6.44
C MET A 33 -7.27 3.05 -6.82
N GLN A 34 -7.57 2.46 -7.99
CA GLN A 34 -6.89 1.25 -8.46
C GLN A 34 -5.38 1.45 -8.62
N LYS A 35 -4.93 2.60 -9.14
CA LYS A 35 -3.50 2.92 -9.25
C LYS A 35 -2.85 3.09 -7.88
N ALA A 36 -3.55 3.67 -6.90
CA ALA A 36 -3.06 3.79 -5.53
C ALA A 36 -2.92 2.41 -4.85
N GLU A 37 -3.93 1.55 -4.98
CA GLU A 37 -3.89 0.17 -4.48
C GLU A 37 -2.80 -0.67 -5.16
N ALA A 38 -2.66 -0.54 -6.49
CA ALA A 38 -1.59 -1.20 -7.23
C ALA A 38 -0.21 -0.72 -6.78
N ARG A 39 -0.04 0.57 -6.46
CA ARG A 39 1.21 1.12 -5.89
C ARG A 39 1.47 0.58 -4.49
N VAL A 40 0.46 0.45 -3.62
CA VAL A 40 0.61 -0.15 -2.29
C VAL A 40 0.98 -1.64 -2.41
N ARG A 41 0.36 -2.38 -3.34
CA ARG A 41 0.68 -3.79 -3.58
C ARG A 41 2.07 -3.98 -4.22
N ALA A 42 2.48 -3.08 -5.11
CA ALA A 42 3.79 -3.12 -5.78
C ALA A 42 4.92 -2.58 -4.88
N LYS A 43 4.62 -1.72 -3.90
CA LYS A 43 5.56 -1.34 -2.84
C LYS A 43 5.70 -2.54 -1.92
N LYS A 44 6.54 -3.49 -2.33
CA LYS A 44 6.94 -4.64 -1.54
C LYS A 44 7.47 -4.11 -0.22
N ILE A 45 6.70 -4.26 0.85
CA ILE A 45 7.15 -3.93 2.20
C ILE A 45 8.40 -4.78 2.39
N PRO A 46 9.58 -4.15 2.53
CA PRO A 46 10.80 -4.91 2.55
C PRO A 46 10.76 -5.75 3.84
N THR A 47 10.75 -7.07 3.63
CA THR A 47 10.54 -8.07 4.66
C THR A 47 11.80 -8.92 4.71
N LEU A 48 12.44 -8.97 5.86
CA LEU A 48 13.60 -9.83 6.09
C LEU A 48 13.12 -11.08 6.79
N LEU A 49 13.36 -12.24 6.17
CA LEU A 49 13.22 -13.55 6.78
C LEU A 49 14.53 -13.89 7.48
N MET A 50 14.48 -14.17 8.78
CA MET A 50 15.63 -14.60 9.56
C MET A 50 15.89 -16.11 9.35
N ASP A 51 16.51 -16.46 8.22
CA ASP A 51 16.97 -17.82 7.90
C ASP A 51 18.36 -18.11 8.49
N ASP A 52 18.66 -19.37 8.82
CA ASP A 52 20.03 -19.74 9.18
C ASP A 52 20.93 -19.86 7.93
N PRO A 53 22.18 -19.35 7.94
CA PRO A 53 22.84 -18.60 9.00
C PRO A 53 22.70 -17.07 8.82
N CYS A 54 21.75 -16.44 9.51
CA CYS A 54 21.65 -14.98 9.59
C CYS A 54 22.52 -14.43 10.73
N PRO A 55 23.46 -13.52 10.47
CA PRO A 55 24.36 -12.96 11.50
C PRO A 55 23.63 -12.08 12.54
N TYR A 56 22.34 -11.79 12.34
CA TYR A 56 21.55 -10.94 13.23
C TYR A 56 20.66 -11.75 14.21
N SER A 57 20.61 -13.09 14.08
CA SER A 57 19.93 -13.96 15.05
C SER A 57 20.58 -13.82 16.43
N GLY A 58 19.78 -13.51 17.45
CA GLY A 58 20.25 -13.26 18.82
C GLY A 58 20.76 -11.83 19.08
N SER A 59 20.75 -10.95 18.09
CA SER A 59 21.08 -9.53 18.28
C SER A 59 19.87 -8.72 18.76
N ASN A 60 20.13 -7.67 19.53
CA ASN A 60 19.10 -6.71 19.92
C ASN A 60 18.65 -5.89 18.69
N ILE A 61 17.34 -5.68 18.55
CA ILE A 61 16.75 -4.83 17.50
C ILE A 61 17.48 -3.50 17.35
N TYR A 62 17.79 -2.82 18.46
CA TYR A 62 18.45 -1.51 18.45
C TYR A 62 19.83 -1.54 17.78
N SER A 63 20.60 -2.60 18.00
CA SER A 63 21.90 -2.77 17.36
C SER A 63 21.75 -2.99 15.85
N VAL A 64 20.73 -3.76 15.45
CA VAL A 64 20.44 -4.05 14.04
C VAL A 64 19.93 -2.81 13.30
N GLU A 65 19.00 -2.07 13.90
CA GLU A 65 18.49 -0.79 13.39
C GLU A 65 19.63 0.21 13.14
N LYS A 66 20.57 0.31 14.09
CA LYS A 66 21.73 1.20 13.99
C LYS A 66 22.74 0.73 12.95
N SER A 67 23.02 -0.57 12.87
CA SER A 67 24.01 -1.12 11.91
C SER A 67 23.52 -1.06 10.47
N LEU A 68 22.23 -1.24 10.23
CA LEU A 68 21.64 -1.27 8.89
C LEU A 68 20.98 0.06 8.49
N ASN A 69 20.91 1.03 9.40
CA ASN A 69 20.20 2.30 9.23
C ASN A 69 18.73 2.09 8.78
N ILE A 70 18.06 1.17 9.46
CA ILE A 70 16.65 0.82 9.23
C ILE A 70 15.86 0.99 10.52
N GLN A 71 14.57 1.23 10.40
CA GLN A 71 13.63 1.21 11.52
C GLN A 71 12.76 -0.03 11.41
N ILE A 72 12.78 -0.88 12.44
CA ILE A 72 11.91 -2.05 12.51
C ILE A 72 10.54 -1.59 13.00
N VAL A 73 9.49 -1.93 12.24
CA VAL A 73 8.11 -1.48 12.50
C VAL A 73 7.29 -2.59 13.15
N ALA A 74 7.51 -3.83 12.74
CA ALA A 74 6.82 -5.00 13.28
C ALA A 74 7.66 -6.26 13.11
N ILE A 75 7.48 -7.21 14.02
CA ILE A 75 8.06 -8.55 13.94
C ILE A 75 6.92 -9.55 13.98
N ILE A 76 6.89 -10.51 13.06
CA ILE A 76 5.93 -11.61 13.08
C ILE A 76 6.67 -12.86 13.51
N ARG A 77 6.26 -13.43 14.66
CA ARG A 77 6.82 -14.66 15.24
C ARG A 77 5.69 -15.62 15.54
N ASN A 78 5.74 -16.85 15.02
CA ASN A 78 4.70 -17.87 15.26
C ASN A 78 3.27 -17.36 15.00
N SER A 79 3.07 -16.59 13.93
CA SER A 79 1.79 -15.92 13.58
C SER A 79 1.32 -14.82 14.55
N ASN A 80 2.14 -14.39 15.51
CA ASN A 80 1.85 -13.26 16.38
C ASN A 80 2.64 -12.02 15.93
N VAL A 81 1.97 -10.86 15.96
CA VAL A 81 2.61 -9.56 15.69
C VAL A 81 3.16 -9.00 16.99
N ILE A 82 4.47 -8.83 17.04
CA ILE A 82 5.20 -8.23 18.16
C ILE A 82 5.58 -6.81 17.77
N ILE A 83 5.16 -5.83 18.60
CA ILE A 83 5.58 -4.44 18.45
C ILE A 83 7.02 -4.32 18.95
N PRO A 84 7.97 -3.85 18.12
CA PRO A 84 9.37 -3.76 18.49
C PRO A 84 9.54 -2.76 19.64
N SER A 85 9.82 -3.28 20.82
CA SER A 85 10.36 -2.50 21.94
C SER A 85 11.88 -2.70 21.93
N GLY A 86 12.69 -1.68 22.26
CA GLY A 86 14.16 -1.72 22.18
C GLY A 86 14.88 -2.80 23.03
N ARG A 87 14.14 -3.71 23.66
CA ARG A 87 14.64 -4.88 24.40
C ARG A 87 14.30 -6.22 23.73
N VAL A 88 13.57 -6.22 22.62
CA VAL A 88 13.22 -7.46 21.91
C VAL A 88 14.47 -7.97 21.18
N ILE A 89 14.70 -9.27 21.31
CA ILE A 89 15.81 -9.99 20.69
C ILE A 89 15.25 -10.74 19.48
N LEU A 90 15.93 -10.63 18.35
CA LEU A 90 15.54 -11.32 17.11
C LEU A 90 15.86 -12.81 17.22
N GLU A 91 14.90 -13.64 16.84
CA GLU A 91 15.02 -15.09 16.84
C GLU A 91 14.98 -15.64 15.40
N LYS A 92 15.38 -16.91 15.27
CA LYS A 92 15.22 -17.65 14.02
C LYS A 92 13.74 -17.74 13.65
N ASP A 93 13.44 -17.73 12.36
CA ASP A 93 12.07 -17.77 11.80
C ASP A 93 11.25 -16.48 12.05
N ASP A 94 11.86 -15.42 12.57
CA ASP A 94 11.23 -14.11 12.65
C ASP A 94 11.09 -13.48 11.26
N ILE A 95 9.90 -12.96 10.99
CA ILE A 95 9.62 -12.13 9.82
C ILE A 95 9.67 -10.68 10.26
N VAL A 96 10.71 -9.95 9.85
CA VAL A 96 10.93 -8.56 10.25
C VAL A 96 10.44 -7.63 9.15
N ILE A 97 9.50 -6.76 9.52
CA ILE A 97 9.03 -5.66 8.68
C ILE A 97 9.81 -4.41 9.05
N TYR A 98 10.55 -3.85 8.11
CA TYR A 98 11.37 -2.66 8.33
C TYR A 98 11.06 -1.56 7.33
N HIS A 99 11.38 -0.33 7.72
CA HIS A 99 11.37 0.84 6.87
C HIS A 99 12.80 1.37 6.80
N PRO A 100 13.42 1.52 5.60
CA PRO A 100 14.72 2.13 5.49
C PRO A 100 14.65 3.60 5.95
N LEU A 101 15.54 4.00 6.86
CA LEU A 101 15.68 5.41 7.24
C LEU A 101 16.45 6.08 6.10
N ALA A 102 15.73 6.71 5.17
CA ALA A 102 16.34 7.58 4.18
C ALA A 102 16.95 8.78 4.93
N ASN A 103 18.24 9.00 4.72
CA ASN A 103 18.97 10.15 5.25
C ASN A 103 18.52 11.42 4.53
#